data_AF-A0A673M1S7-F1
#
_entry.id   AF-A0A673M1S7-F1
#
_cell.length_a   1.000
_cell.length_b   1.000
_cell.length_c   1.000
_cell.angle_alpha   90.00
_cell.angle_beta   90.00
_cell.angle_gamma   90.00
#
_symmetry.space_group_name_H-M   'P 1'
#
loop_
_entity.id
_entity.type
_entity.pdbx_description
1 polymer ?
#
loop_
_entity_poly.entity_id
_entity_poly.type
_entity_poly.pdbx_seq_one_letter_code
_entity_poly.pdbx_strand_id
1 'polypeptide(L)' 'MATLVGGPSQVKQATPEVQKICDEIKHHAEEKAGKKFAAFIAKSFTTQVVAGTNYFIKVNFEDQDMRQQIAQK' A
#
# COMPACT_ATOMS: atom_id res chain seq x y z
N MET A 1 1.17 -24.56 5.90
CA MET A 1 2.23 -23.68 5.35
C MET A 1 2.68 -22.76 6.47
N ALA A 2 3.95 -22.82 6.87
CA ALA A 2 4.46 -22.20 8.08
C ALA A 2 4.46 -20.66 7.95
N THR A 3 3.50 -20.00 8.59
CA THR A 3 3.60 -18.57 8.89
C THR A 3 4.66 -18.41 9.99
N LEU A 4 5.87 -18.03 9.61
CA LEU A 4 6.91 -17.64 10.57
C LEU A 4 6.35 -16.51 11.43
N VAL A 5 6.23 -16.75 12.74
CA VAL A 5 5.83 -15.72 13.71
C VAL A 5 6.82 -14.55 13.61
N GLY A 6 6.32 -13.34 13.37
CA GLY A 6 7.14 -12.14 13.18
C GLY A 6 7.63 -11.86 11.75
N GLY A 7 7.37 -12.73 10.76
CA GLY A 7 7.70 -12.45 9.36
C GLY A 7 6.61 -11.65 8.63
N PRO A 8 6.94 -10.72 7.72
CA PRO A 8 5.94 -10.13 6.84
C PRO A 8 5.32 -11.22 5.96
N SER A 9 3.98 -11.22 5.90
CA SER A 9 3.22 -12.12 5.04
C SER A 9 3.46 -11.80 3.57
N GLN A 10 2.97 -12.67 2.69
CA GLN A 10 3.02 -12.49 1.25
C GLN A 10 2.43 -11.15 0.83
N VAL A 11 3.09 -10.49 -0.13
CA VAL A 11 2.64 -9.23 -0.72
C VAL A 11 1.28 -9.43 -1.38
N LYS A 12 0.28 -8.68 -0.90
CA LYS A 12 -1.07 -8.66 -1.46
C LYS A 12 -1.25 -7.40 -2.30
N GLN A 13 -2.04 -7.48 -3.37
CA GLN A 13 -2.42 -6.30 -4.14
C GLN A 13 -3.33 -5.40 -3.31
N ALA A 14 -3.21 -4.08 -3.50
CA ALA A 14 -4.08 -3.14 -2.81
C ALA A 14 -5.55 -3.40 -3.18
N THR A 15 -6.38 -3.46 -2.15
CA THR A 15 -7.85 -3.52 -2.30
C THR A 15 -8.43 -2.11 -2.25
N PRO A 16 -9.67 -1.91 -2.72
CA PRO A 16 -10.35 -0.61 -2.58
C PRO A 16 -10.45 -0.13 -1.12
N GLU A 17 -10.43 -1.04 -0.14
CA GLU A 17 -10.40 -0.69 1.28
C GLU A 17 -9.05 -0.10 1.70
N VAL A 18 -7.93 -0.66 1.24
CA VAL A 18 -6.58 -0.10 1.47
C VAL A 18 -6.44 1.25 0.78
N GLN A 19 -7.05 1.42 -0.39
CA GLN A 19 -7.09 2.71 -1.08
C GLN A 19 -7.83 3.77 -0.25
N LYS A 20 -8.99 3.44 0.33
CA LYS A 20 -9.70 4.36 1.23
C LYS A 20 -8.86 4.78 2.43
N ILE A 21 -8.16 3.82 3.06
CA ILE A 21 -7.23 4.12 4.16
C ILE A 21 -6.14 5.08 3.68
N CYS A 22 -5.60 4.87 2.47
CA CYS A 22 -4.64 5.77 1.84
C CYS A 22 -5.18 7.20 1.67
N ASP A 23 -6.42 7.34 1.23
CA ASP A 23 -7.08 8.64 1.07
C ASP A 23 -7.34 9.32 2.44
N GLU A 24 -7.68 8.56 3.48
CA GLU A 24 -7.83 9.09 4.85
C GLU A 24 -6.49 9.56 5.44
N ILE A 25 -5.42 8.75 5.28
CA ILE A 25 -4.08 9.14 5.76
C ILE A 25 -3.43 10.20 4.88
N LYS A 26 -3.92 10.42 3.64
CA LYS A 26 -3.37 11.41 2.71
C LYS A 26 -3.34 12.78 3.36
N HIS A 27 -4.43 13.20 3.97
CA HIS A 27 -4.52 14.49 4.67
C HIS A 27 -3.45 14.60 5.78
N HIS A 28 -3.33 13.56 6.61
CA HIS A 28 -2.31 13.49 7.67
C HIS A 28 -0.88 13.47 7.11
N ALA A 29 -0.67 12.81 5.97
CA ALA A 29 0.63 12.73 5.31
C ALA A 29 1.04 14.06 4.69
N GLU A 30 0.10 14.80 4.09
CA GLU A 30 0.34 16.14 3.55
C GLU A 30 0.69 17.14 4.64
N GLU A 31 -0.02 17.10 5.76
CA GLU A 31 0.24 17.94 6.94
C GLU A 31 1.63 17.64 7.52
N LYS A 32 1.98 16.36 7.68
CA LYS A 32 3.27 15.93 8.24
C LYS A 32 4.45 16.15 7.29
N ALA A 33 4.24 15.97 5.98
CA ALA A 33 5.27 16.20 4.96
C ALA A 33 5.40 17.68 4.56
N GLY A 34 4.42 18.53 4.91
CA GLY A 34 4.35 19.92 4.49
C GLY A 34 4.23 20.09 2.97
N LYS A 35 3.77 19.06 2.26
CA LYS A 35 3.66 19.03 0.79
C LYS A 35 2.40 18.31 0.38
N LYS A 36 1.77 18.78 -0.70
CA LYS A 36 0.58 18.14 -1.27
C LYS A 36 0.97 16.98 -2.19
N PHE A 37 0.26 15.87 -2.08
CA PHE A 37 0.44 14.71 -2.93
C PHE A 37 -0.75 14.64 -3.90
N ALA A 38 -0.48 14.71 -5.21
CA ALA A 38 -1.55 14.70 -6.21
C ALA A 38 -2.31 13.35 -6.20
N ALA A 39 -1.57 12.25 -6.26
CA ALA A 39 -2.10 10.88 -6.22
C ALA A 39 -1.57 10.14 -4.98
N PHE A 40 -2.39 9.25 -4.40
CA PHE A 40 -2.04 8.42 -3.23
C PHE A 40 -2.50 6.99 -3.50
N ILE A 41 -1.94 6.36 -4.54
CA ILE A 41 -2.42 5.07 -5.04
C ILE A 41 -1.72 3.94 -4.29
N ALA A 42 -2.48 3.14 -3.54
CA ALA A 42 -1.95 1.94 -2.93
C ALA A 42 -1.68 0.90 -4.04
N LYS A 43 -0.43 0.40 -4.13
CA LYS A 43 -0.08 -0.68 -5.08
C LYS A 43 -0.15 -2.05 -4.45
N SER A 44 0.46 -2.18 -3.28
CA SER A 44 0.54 -3.45 -2.57
C SER A 44 0.61 -3.22 -1.08
N PHE A 45 0.21 -4.24 -0.32
CA PHE A 45 0.35 -4.23 1.12
C PHE A 45 0.85 -5.59 1.63
N THR A 46 1.59 -5.55 2.74
CA THR A 46 1.96 -6.74 3.50
C THR A 46 1.49 -6.58 4.94
N THR A 47 1.13 -7.71 5.55
CA THR A 47 0.74 -7.77 6.95
C THR A 47 1.77 -8.57 7.73
N GLN A 48 2.18 -8.08 8.88
CA GLN A 48 3.09 -8.79 9.78
C GLN A 48 2.39 -9.00 11.11
N VAL A 49 2.23 -10.25 11.50
CA VAL A 49 1.62 -10.63 12.78
C VAL A 49 2.70 -10.62 13.86
N VAL A 50 2.53 -9.77 14.86
CA VAL A 50 3.39 -9.59 16.05
C VAL A 50 2.51 -9.60 17.30
N ALA A 51 2.84 -8.84 18.36
CA ALA A 51 1.90 -8.48 19.44
C ALA A 51 0.86 -7.45 18.94
N GLY A 52 0.16 -7.78 17.85
CA GLY A 52 -0.64 -6.88 17.02
C GLY A 52 -0.53 -7.24 15.54
N THR A 53 -1.11 -6.42 14.66
CA THR A 53 -0.94 -6.58 13.20
C THR A 53 -0.36 -5.31 12.64
N ASN A 54 0.88 -5.39 12.13
CA ASN A 54 1.48 -4.29 11.39
C ASN A 54 1.03 -4.37 9.92
N TYR A 55 0.60 -3.25 9.37
CA TYR A 55 0.26 -3.10 7.96
C TYR A 55 1.33 -2.25 7.28
N PHE A 56 2.01 -2.81 6.29
CA PHE A 56 2.93 -2.09 5.44
C PHE A 56 2.23 -1.84 4.11
N ILE A 57 1.81 -0.60 3.87
CA ILE A 57 1.15 -0.21 2.62
C ILE A 57 2.16 0.52 1.75
N LYS A 58 2.38 0.01 0.54
CA LYS A 58 3.22 0.66 -0.46
C LYS A 58 2.36 1.57 -1.30
N VAL A 59 2.55 2.86 -1.12
CA VAL A 59 1.80 3.92 -1.80
C VAL A 59 2.68 4.56 -2.86
N ASN A 60 2.11 4.73 -4.05
CA ASN A 60 2.71 5.51 -5.12
C ASN A 60 2.11 6.92 -5.09
N PHE A 61 2.99 7.91 -5.01
CA PHE A 61 2.64 9.33 -5.01
C PHE A 61 2.66 9.96 -6.41
N GLU A 62 3.07 9.18 -7.41
CA GLU A 62 3.24 9.58 -8.81
C GLU A 62 2.10 9.02 -9.67
N ASP A 63 1.56 9.89 -10.52
CA ASP A 63 0.53 9.61 -11.53
C ASP A 63 1.02 8.72 -12.69
N GLN A 64 2.05 7.91 -12.47
CA GLN A 64 2.60 7.04 -13.50
C GLN A 64 1.91 5.67 -13.46
N ASP A 65 0.67 5.66 -13.96
CA ASP A 65 -0.07 4.45 -14.35
C ASP A 65 0.57 3.87 -15.62
N MET A 66 1.80 3.35 -15.52
CA MET A 66 2.33 2.47 -16.57
C MET A 66 1.61 1.14 -16.50
N ARG A 67 0.42 1.09 -17.11
CA ARG A 67 -0.24 -0.14 -17.52
C ARG A 67 0.63 -0.85 -18.55
N GLN A 68 1.52 -1.73 -18.10
CA GLN A 68 1.95 -2.80 -18.99
C GLN A 68 0.79 -3.80 -19.11
N GLN A 69 0.03 -3.65 -20.19
CA GLN A 69 -0.88 -4.70 -20.61
C GLN A 69 -0.08 -5.95 -20.97
N ILE A 70 -0.60 -7.05 -20.43
CA ILE A 70 -0.25 -8.44 -20.65
C ILE A 70 -0.37 -8.74 -22.15
N ALA A 71 0.69 -9.23 -22.77
CA ALA A 71 0.62 -9.97 -24.02
C ALA A 71 1.43 -11.25 -23.88
N GLN A 72 0.80 -12.31 -23.39
CA GLN A 72 1.19 -13.67 -23.79
C GLN A 72 0.20 -14.09 -24.88
N LYS A 73 0.71 -14.24 -26.09
CA LYS A 73 0.04 -14.94 -27.19
C LYS A 73 0.94 -16.11 -27.57
#